data_AF-A0A9D4Z5J5-F1
#
_entry.id   AF-A0A9D4Z5J5-F1
#
_cell.length_a   1.000
_cell.length_b   1.000
_cell.length_c   1.000
_cell.angle_alpha   90.00
_cell.angle_beta   90.00
_cell.angle_gamma   90.00
#
_symmetry.space_group_name_H-M   'P 1'
#
loop_
_entity.id
_entity.type
_entity.pdbx_description
1 polymer ?
#
loop_
_entity_poly.entity_id
_entity_poly.type
_entity_poly.pdbx_seq_one_letter_code
_entity_poly.pdbx_strand_id
1 'polypeptide(L)'
;MESAAAGRPDSERFSNLKLAFSMATHCLLTACSREDFGAYFSFLNPYQQDALYKLYTQMVVSVQENLQEEFRDVCEETRVVDACDDEFILAQELDKNGVRKRVKYAGRKNIIEEKARELEYLRRTLEMVKEQNQDSALKLKALKDSIENSESVTQTDAVMMKLKELSAKLGSTVGGKQKVEFPL
;
A
#
# COMPACT_ATOMS: atom_id res chain seq x y z
N MET A 1 -22.72 -54.07 5.52
CA MET A 1 -22.62 -52.60 5.73
C MET A 1 -22.05 -52.04 4.45
N GLU A 2 -22.92 -51.72 3.50
CA GLU A 2 -22.54 -51.13 2.22
C GLU A 2 -23.20 -49.75 2.21
N SER A 3 -22.40 -48.74 2.54
CA SER A 3 -22.85 -47.36 2.64
C SER A 3 -23.06 -46.85 1.22
N ALA A 4 -24.33 -46.72 0.82
CA ALA A 4 -24.72 -45.97 -0.36
C ALA A 4 -24.15 -44.55 -0.24
N ALA A 5 -23.07 -44.28 -0.97
CA ALA A 5 -22.60 -42.93 -1.21
C ALA A 5 -23.65 -42.26 -2.09
N ALA A 6 -24.67 -41.67 -1.46
CA ALA A 6 -25.53 -40.71 -2.09
C ALA A 6 -24.63 -39.52 -2.49
N GLY A 7 -24.15 -39.55 -3.74
CA GLY A 7 -23.34 -38.48 -4.31
C GLY A 7 -24.05 -37.15 -4.12
N ARG A 8 -23.30 -36.14 -3.67
CA ARG A 8 -23.81 -34.77 -3.54
C ARG A 8 -24.42 -34.39 -4.90
N PRO A 9 -25.66 -33.87 -4.94
CA PRO A 9 -26.25 -33.46 -6.21
C PRO A 9 -25.35 -32.40 -6.86
N ASP A 10 -25.19 -32.50 -8.17
CA ASP A 10 -24.39 -31.56 -8.94
C ASP A 10 -24.88 -30.13 -8.69
N SER A 11 -23.95 -29.18 -8.57
CA SER A 11 -24.33 -27.77 -8.52
C SER A 11 -25.02 -27.36 -9.83
N GLU A 12 -25.83 -26.30 -9.79
CA GLU A 12 -26.47 -25.75 -10.98
C GLU A 12 -25.43 -25.38 -12.04
N ARG A 13 -24.29 -24.83 -11.63
CA ARG A 13 -23.17 -24.49 -12.52
C ARG A 13 -22.57 -25.71 -13.19
N PHE A 14 -22.32 -26.78 -12.45
CA PHE A 14 -21.76 -28.01 -13.01
C PHE A 14 -22.76 -28.69 -13.95
N SER A 15 -24.04 -28.67 -13.60
CA SER A 15 -25.12 -29.14 -14.48
C SER A 15 -25.19 -28.35 -15.80
N ASN A 16 -25.07 -27.02 -15.73
CA ASN A 16 -25.01 -26.16 -16.91
C ASN A 16 -23.77 -26.42 -17.76
N LEU A 17 -22.61 -26.68 -17.14
CA LEU A 17 -21.39 -27.05 -17.85
C LEU A 17 -21.57 -28.37 -18.63
N LYS A 18 -22.13 -29.40 -17.98
CA LYS A 18 -22.44 -30.68 -18.63
C LYS A 18 -23.39 -30.50 -19.81
N LEU A 19 -24.44 -29.71 -19.62
CA LEU A 19 -25.40 -29.40 -20.68
C LEU A 19 -24.73 -28.68 -21.85
N ALA A 20 -23.92 -27.65 -21.59
CA ALA A 20 -23.21 -26.90 -22.61
C ALA A 20 -22.25 -27.78 -23.41
N PHE A 21 -21.50 -28.67 -22.74
CA PHE A 21 -20.61 -29.62 -23.39
C PHE A 21 -21.38 -30.63 -24.26
N SER A 22 -22.47 -31.20 -23.74
CA SER A 22 -23.35 -32.10 -24.49
C SER A 22 -23.94 -31.45 -25.74
N MET A 23 -24.41 -30.20 -25.62
CA MET A 23 -24.91 -29.45 -26.78
C MET A 23 -23.80 -29.17 -27.81
N ALA A 24 -22.63 -28.72 -27.37
CA ALA A 24 -21.52 -28.43 -28.26
C ALA A 24 -21.04 -29.67 -29.02
N THR A 25 -20.87 -30.80 -28.32
CA THR A 25 -20.48 -32.07 -28.93
C THR A 25 -21.54 -32.58 -29.91
N HIS A 26 -22.82 -32.52 -29.54
CA HIS A 26 -23.90 -32.86 -30.45
C HIS A 26 -23.86 -32.01 -31.72
N CYS A 27 -23.81 -30.68 -31.60
CA CYS A 27 -23.77 -29.77 -32.75
C CYS A 27 -22.56 -30.04 -33.66
N LEU A 28 -21.39 -30.34 -33.09
CA LEU A 28 -20.18 -30.63 -33.87
C LEU A 28 -20.30 -31.95 -34.64
N LEU A 29 -20.85 -32.99 -34.01
CA LEU A 29 -20.90 -34.33 -34.58
C LEU A 29 -22.09 -34.55 -35.52
N THR A 30 -23.16 -33.76 -35.40
CA THR A 30 -24.37 -33.85 -36.25
C THR A 30 -24.48 -32.75 -37.29
N ALA A 31 -23.43 -31.96 -37.51
CA ALA A 31 -23.42 -30.87 -38.49
C ALA A 31 -23.57 -31.36 -39.95
N CYS A 32 -23.16 -32.60 -40.25
CA CYS A 32 -23.29 -33.17 -41.59
C CYS A 32 -24.63 -33.89 -41.74
N SER A 33 -25.50 -33.38 -42.60
CA SER A 33 -26.74 -34.07 -42.97
C SER A 33 -26.46 -35.28 -43.86
N ARG A 34 -27.47 -36.14 -44.04
CA ARG A 34 -27.39 -37.27 -44.95
C ARG A 34 -27.25 -36.82 -46.40
N GLU A 35 -27.91 -35.73 -46.75
CA GLU A 35 -27.89 -35.12 -48.07
C GLU A 35 -26.50 -34.56 -48.39
N ASP A 36 -25.90 -33.82 -47.46
CA ASP A 36 -24.54 -33.29 -47.59
C ASP A 36 -23.54 -34.45 -47.73
N PHE A 37 -23.68 -35.48 -46.90
CA PHE A 37 -22.85 -36.68 -46.97
C PHE A 37 -22.93 -37.34 -48.36
N GLY A 38 -24.15 -37.54 -48.87
CA GLY A 38 -24.37 -38.08 -50.21
C GLY A 38 -23.74 -37.22 -51.32
N ALA A 39 -23.77 -35.90 -51.17
CA ALA A 39 -23.14 -34.98 -52.11
C ALA A 39 -21.59 -35.13 -52.12
N TYR A 40 -20.97 -35.20 -50.94
CA TYR A 40 -19.51 -35.42 -50.81
C TYR A 40 -19.06 -36.77 -51.37
N PHE A 41 -19.91 -37.80 -51.28
CA PHE A 41 -19.63 -39.15 -51.76
C PHE A 41 -20.40 -39.50 -53.04
N SER A 42 -20.73 -38.50 -53.86
CA SER A 42 -21.51 -38.65 -55.10
C SER A 42 -20.90 -39.59 -56.15
N PHE A 43 -19.59 -39.87 -56.06
CA PHE A 43 -18.89 -40.83 -56.92
C PHE A 43 -19.16 -42.29 -56.54
N LEU A 44 -19.71 -42.57 -55.36
CA LEU A 44 -20.14 -43.90 -54.93
C LEU A 44 -21.54 -44.20 -55.42
N ASN A 45 -21.87 -45.49 -55.63
CA ASN A 45 -23.24 -45.88 -55.91
C ASN A 45 -24.13 -45.76 -54.65
N PRO A 46 -25.47 -45.70 -54.79
CA PRO A 46 -26.37 -45.48 -53.65
C PRO A 46 -26.23 -46.52 -52.53
N TYR A 47 -25.92 -47.78 -52.86
CA TYR A 47 -25.72 -48.84 -51.88
C TYR A 47 -24.45 -48.62 -51.06
N GLN A 48 -23.35 -48.24 -51.72
CA GLN A 48 -22.08 -47.89 -51.07
C GLN A 48 -22.21 -46.63 -50.21
N GLN A 49 -22.94 -45.62 -50.68
CA GLN A 49 -23.22 -44.41 -49.90
C GLN A 49 -24.00 -44.73 -48.62
N ASP A 50 -25.05 -45.55 -48.70
CA ASP A 50 -25.84 -45.94 -47.53
C ASP A 50 -25.02 -46.75 -46.52
N ALA A 51 -24.20 -47.69 -46.99
CA ALA A 51 -23.29 -48.46 -46.15
C ALA A 51 -22.25 -47.55 -45.46
N LEU A 52 -21.68 -46.60 -46.18
CA LEU A 52 -20.70 -45.66 -45.64
C LEU A 52 -21.34 -44.68 -44.65
N TYR A 53 -22.56 -44.20 -44.92
CA TYR A 53 -23.29 -43.32 -44.00
C TYR A 53 -23.64 -44.04 -42.69
N LYS A 54 -23.98 -45.33 -42.74
CA LYS A 54 -24.15 -46.15 -41.53
C LYS A 54 -22.87 -46.24 -40.72
N LEU A 55 -21.73 -46.47 -41.36
CA LEU A 55 -20.43 -46.49 -40.70
C LEU A 55 -20.07 -45.12 -40.09
N TYR A 56 -20.30 -44.03 -40.83
CA TYR A 56 -20.15 -42.67 -40.33
C TYR A 56 -20.99 -42.42 -39.08
N THR A 57 -22.27 -42.82 -39.10
CA THR A 57 -23.17 -42.66 -37.95
C THR A 57 -22.69 -43.48 -36.75
N GLN A 58 -22.21 -44.70 -36.96
CA GLN A 58 -21.63 -45.52 -35.89
C GLN A 58 -20.38 -44.88 -35.29
N MET A 59 -19.50 -44.33 -36.14
CA MET A 59 -18.32 -43.57 -35.69
C MET A 59 -18.74 -42.37 -34.85
N VAL A 60 -19.73 -41.59 -35.30
CA VAL A 60 -20.25 -40.43 -34.57
C VAL A 60 -20.74 -40.83 -33.18
N VAL A 61 -21.52 -41.90 -33.05
CA VAL A 61 -22.01 -42.40 -31.75
C VAL A 61 -20.85 -42.81 -30.85
N SER A 62 -19.90 -43.59 -31.37
CA SER A 62 -18.74 -44.04 -30.60
C SER A 62 -17.87 -42.87 -30.12
N VAL A 63 -17.64 -41.87 -30.96
CA VAL A 63 -16.90 -40.66 -30.59
C VAL A 63 -17.67 -39.87 -29.53
N GLN A 64 -18.99 -39.75 -29.66
CA GLN A 64 -19.81 -39.05 -28.66
C GLN A 64 -19.72 -39.74 -27.29
N GLU A 65 -19.81 -41.06 -27.24
CA GLU A 65 -19.68 -41.83 -25.98
C GLU A 65 -18.29 -41.63 -25.34
N ASN A 66 -17.22 -41.76 -26.14
CA ASN A 66 -15.85 -41.57 -25.68
C ASN A 66 -15.62 -40.15 -25.15
N LEU A 67 -16.11 -39.12 -25.85
CA LEU A 67 -15.98 -37.73 -25.40
C LEU A 67 -16.73 -37.48 -24.09
N GLN A 68 -17.87 -38.12 -23.86
CA GLN A 68 -18.62 -37.99 -22.61
C GLN A 68 -17.91 -38.69 -21.45
N GLU A 69 -17.19 -39.78 -21.71
CA GLU A 69 -16.35 -40.46 -20.73
C GLU A 69 -15.12 -39.61 -20.37
N GLU A 70 -14.33 -39.20 -21.36
CA GLU A 70 -13.18 -38.32 -21.17
C GLU A 70 -13.55 -37.01 -20.46
N PHE A 71 -14.71 -36.42 -20.79
CA PHE A 71 -15.20 -35.23 -20.09
C PHE A 71 -15.41 -35.50 -18.59
N ARG A 72 -15.99 -36.65 -18.22
CA ARG A 72 -16.18 -37.01 -16.81
C ARG A 72 -14.84 -37.20 -16.11
N ASP A 73 -13.92 -37.93 -16.73
CA ASP A 73 -12.61 -38.23 -16.15
C ASP A 73 -11.79 -36.95 -15.92
N VAL A 74 -11.77 -36.05 -16.92
CA VAL A 74 -11.11 -34.75 -16.80
C VAL A 74 -11.77 -33.91 -15.70
N CYS A 75 -13.10 -33.89 -15.61
CA CYS A 75 -13.81 -33.13 -14.58
C CYS A 75 -13.53 -33.67 -13.16
N GLU A 76 -13.38 -34.98 -13.02
CA GLU A 76 -13.00 -35.63 -11.75
C GLU A 76 -11.54 -35.33 -11.39
N GLU A 77 -10.61 -35.55 -12.33
CA GLU A 77 -9.17 -35.32 -12.15
C GLU A 77 -8.88 -33.86 -11.75
N THR A 78 -9.50 -32.91 -12.44
CA THR A 78 -9.28 -31.48 -12.23
C THR A 78 -10.16 -30.88 -11.14
N ARG A 79 -11.02 -31.69 -10.50
CA ARG A 79 -11.96 -31.27 -9.45
C ARG A 79 -12.84 -30.10 -9.86
N VAL A 80 -13.33 -30.13 -11.10
CA VAL A 80 -14.23 -29.10 -11.65
C VAL A 80 -15.52 -29.00 -10.84
N VAL A 81 -16.00 -30.11 -10.28
CA VAL A 81 -17.17 -30.13 -9.39
C VAL A 81 -16.97 -29.20 -8.19
N ASP A 82 -15.82 -29.28 -7.53
CA ASP A 82 -15.47 -28.43 -6.39
C ASP A 82 -15.37 -26.96 -6.81
N ALA A 83 -14.77 -26.69 -7.97
CA ALA A 83 -14.66 -25.34 -8.51
C ALA A 83 -16.01 -24.73 -8.92
N CYS A 84 -16.98 -25.57 -9.26
CA CYS A 84 -18.36 -25.19 -9.56
C CYS A 84 -19.26 -25.14 -8.32
N ASP A 85 -18.76 -25.50 -7.14
CA ASP A 85 -19.51 -25.41 -5.89
C ASP A 85 -19.60 -23.94 -5.46
N ASP A 86 -20.82 -23.43 -5.36
CA ASP A 86 -21.06 -22.04 -4.97
C ASP A 86 -20.54 -21.76 -3.53
N GLU A 87 -20.55 -22.76 -2.63
CA GLU A 87 -19.96 -22.63 -1.30
C GLU A 87 -18.44 -22.44 -1.37
N PHE A 88 -17.77 -23.16 -2.27
CA PHE A 88 -16.33 -23.03 -2.48
C PHE A 88 -15.96 -21.68 -3.08
N ILE A 89 -16.75 -21.20 -4.06
CA ILE A 89 -16.59 -19.87 -4.66
C ILE A 89 -16.77 -18.78 -3.61
N LEU A 90 -17.85 -18.84 -2.82
CA LEU A 90 -18.11 -17.89 -1.74
C LEU A 90 -16.99 -17.90 -0.68
N ALA A 91 -16.52 -19.08 -0.28
CA ALA A 91 -15.39 -19.21 0.64
C ALA A 91 -14.11 -18.57 0.08
N GLN A 92 -13.83 -18.77 -1.21
CA GLN A 92 -12.69 -18.15 -1.89
C GLN A 92 -12.82 -16.62 -1.97
N GLU A 93 -14.01 -16.09 -2.24
CA GLU A 93 -14.26 -14.64 -2.24
C GLU A 93 -14.12 -14.02 -0.85
N LEU A 94 -14.60 -14.70 0.18
CA LEU A 94 -14.45 -14.29 1.57
C LEU A 94 -12.98 -14.28 2.01
N ASP A 95 -12.19 -15.28 1.63
CA ASP A 95 -10.75 -15.29 1.94
C ASP A 95 -9.99 -14.18 1.21
N LYS A 96 -10.26 -13.94 -0.09
CA LYS A 96 -9.69 -12.78 -0.81
C LYS A 96 -9.97 -11.46 -0.09
N ASN A 97 -11.20 -11.29 0.40
CA ASN A 97 -11.57 -10.13 1.21
C ASN A 97 -10.88 -10.11 2.57
N GLY A 98 -10.69 -11.27 3.21
CA GLY A 98 -9.92 -11.45 4.43
C GLY A 98 -8.45 -11.05 4.26
N VAL A 99 -7.77 -11.55 3.23
CA VAL A 99 -6.40 -11.18 2.86
C VAL A 99 -6.28 -9.68 2.63
N ARG A 100 -7.19 -9.09 1.83
CA ARG A 100 -7.18 -7.65 1.54
C ARG A 100 -7.36 -6.80 2.81
N LYS A 101 -8.21 -7.22 3.73
CA LYS A 101 -8.37 -6.57 5.05
C LYS A 101 -7.08 -6.71 5.87
N ARG A 102 -6.52 -7.92 6.00
CA ARG A 102 -5.27 -8.17 6.75
C ARG A 102 -4.10 -7.31 6.27
N VAL A 103 -3.91 -7.20 4.95
CA VAL A 103 -2.85 -6.35 4.35
C VAL A 103 -3.05 -4.87 4.69
N LYS A 104 -4.29 -4.35 4.58
CA LYS A 104 -4.60 -2.96 4.95
C LYS A 104 -4.36 -2.68 6.44
N TYR A 105 -4.75 -3.61 7.31
CA TYR A 105 -4.54 -3.46 8.75
C TYR A 105 -3.05 -3.53 9.13
N ALA A 106 -2.28 -4.44 8.53
CA ALA A 106 -0.84 -4.54 8.74
C ALA A 106 -0.11 -3.26 8.31
N GLY A 107 -0.44 -2.71 7.13
CA GLY A 107 0.12 -1.44 6.67
C GLY A 107 -0.19 -0.26 7.61
N ARG A 108 -1.43 -0.19 8.12
CA ARG A 108 -1.82 0.84 9.12
C ARG A 108 -1.06 0.70 10.43
N LYS A 109 -0.88 -0.53 10.92
CA LYS A 109 -0.19 -0.79 12.18
C LYS A 109 1.28 -0.35 12.11
N ASN A 110 1.96 -0.68 11.01
CA ASN A 110 3.36 -0.28 10.79
C ASN A 110 3.52 1.25 10.78
N ILE A 111 2.62 1.97 10.09
CA ILE A 111 2.64 3.44 10.05
C ILE A 111 2.44 4.04 11.45
N ILE A 112 1.54 3.49 12.26
CA ILE A 112 1.29 3.96 13.63
C ILE A 112 2.53 3.75 14.50
N GLU A 113 3.15 2.58 14.45
CA GLU A 113 4.36 2.26 15.23
C GLU A 113 5.56 3.12 14.80
N GLU A 114 5.71 3.41 13.51
CA GLU A 114 6.75 4.30 12.99
C GLU A 114 6.52 5.76 13.43
N LYS A 115 5.28 6.25 13.34
CA LYS A 115 4.92 7.61 13.80
C LYS A 115 5.06 7.77 15.32
N ALA A 116 4.77 6.73 16.10
CA ALA A 116 4.99 6.74 17.54
C ALA A 116 6.49 6.89 17.90
N ARG A 117 7.38 6.19 17.18
CA ARG A 117 8.84 6.33 17.36
C ARG A 117 9.33 7.71 16.96
N GLU A 118 8.81 8.27 15.87
CA GLU A 118 9.14 9.63 15.43
C GLU A 118 8.74 10.68 16.47
N LEU A 119 7.53 10.56 17.04
CA LEU A 119 7.07 11.45 18.12
C LEU A 119 7.94 11.35 19.37
N GLU A 120 8.38 10.16 19.74
CA GLU A 120 9.25 9.96 20.90
C GLU A 120 10.64 10.58 20.67
N TYR A 121 11.19 10.42 19.47
CA TYR A 121 12.45 11.06 19.07
C TYR A 121 12.36 12.60 19.11
N LEU A 122 11.30 13.16 18.53
CA LEU A 122 11.07 14.61 18.53
C LEU A 122 10.90 15.15 19.96
N ARG A 123 10.18 14.41 20.82
CA ARG A 123 10.00 14.77 22.23
C ARG A 123 11.34 14.85 22.97
N ARG A 124 12.21 13.84 22.82
CA ARG A 124 13.54 13.82 23.46
C ARG A 124 14.41 14.97 22.97
N THR A 125 14.41 15.23 21.67
CA THR A 125 15.21 16.32 21.07
C THR A 125 14.75 17.68 21.57
N LEU A 126 13.43 17.88 21.69
CA LEU A 126 12.85 19.12 22.19
C LEU A 126 13.18 19.37 23.66
N GLU A 127 13.22 18.32 24.49
CA GLU A 127 13.63 18.44 25.90
C GLU A 127 15.09 18.84 26.02
N MET A 128 15.98 18.20 25.26
CA MET A 128 17.41 18.54 25.23
C MET A 128 17.65 19.99 24.80
N VAL A 129 16.95 20.47 23.77
CA VAL A 129 17.05 21.86 23.31
C VAL A 129 16.53 22.84 24.37
N LYS A 130 15.47 22.49 25.10
CA LYS A 130 14.97 23.30 26.22
C LYS A 130 16.01 23.43 27.34
N GLU A 131 16.63 22.34 27.73
CA GLU A 131 17.69 22.33 28.76
C GLU A 131 18.88 23.21 28.32
N GLN A 132 19.35 23.04 27.08
CA GLN A 132 20.41 23.87 26.52
C GLN A 132 20.05 25.36 26.48
N ASN A 133 18.81 25.68 26.15
CA ASN A 133 18.34 27.06 26.11
C ASN A 133 18.22 27.66 27.52
N GLN A 134 17.79 26.88 28.51
CA GLN A 134 17.78 27.29 29.92
C GLN A 134 19.20 27.55 30.44
N ASP A 135 20.15 26.65 30.18
CA ASP A 135 21.56 26.84 30.55
C ASP A 135 22.17 28.08 29.90
N SER A 136 21.88 28.30 28.61
CA SER A 136 22.30 29.50 27.88
C SER A 136 21.70 30.77 28.47
N ALA A 137 20.42 30.77 28.84
CA ALA A 137 19.76 31.89 29.49
C ALA A 137 20.36 32.21 30.87
N LEU A 138 20.70 31.18 31.66
CA LEU A 138 21.38 31.34 32.95
C LEU A 138 22.76 31.97 32.79
N LYS A 139 23.55 31.50 31.80
CA LYS A 139 24.87 32.07 31.47
C LYS A 139 24.77 33.53 31.04
N LEU A 140 23.82 33.86 30.17
CA LEU A 140 23.58 35.25 29.74
C LEU A 140 23.18 36.15 30.92
N LYS A 141 22.37 35.66 31.84
CA LYS A 141 21.99 36.41 33.05
C LYS A 141 23.20 36.66 33.96
N ALA A 142 24.03 35.63 34.22
CA ALA A 142 25.23 35.78 35.04
C ALA A 142 26.24 36.77 34.42
N LEU A 143 26.43 36.73 33.10
CA LEU A 143 27.23 37.71 32.36
C LEU A 143 26.67 39.13 32.50
N LYS A 144 25.36 39.29 32.35
CA LYS A 144 24.69 40.59 32.53
C LYS A 144 24.89 41.13 33.96
N ASP A 145 24.64 40.32 34.97
CA ASP A 145 24.80 40.70 36.39
C ASP A 145 26.28 41.03 36.70
N SER A 146 27.24 40.32 36.10
CA SER A 146 28.67 40.61 36.25
C SER A 146 29.09 41.93 35.60
N ILE A 147 28.50 42.30 34.46
CA ILE A 147 28.76 43.59 33.80
C ILE A 147 28.19 44.72 34.67
N GLU A 148 26.96 44.59 35.15
CA GLU A 148 26.28 45.57 36.00
C GLU A 148 26.98 45.77 37.35
N ASN A 149 27.58 44.72 37.92
CA ASN A 149 28.31 44.77 39.19
C ASN A 149 29.82 45.05 39.05
N SER A 150 30.35 45.19 37.84
CA SER A 150 31.80 45.43 37.66
C SER A 150 32.18 46.85 38.08
N GLU A 151 33.21 46.96 38.91
CA GLU A 151 33.82 48.25 39.30
C GLU A 151 34.31 49.06 38.10
N SER A 152 34.54 48.43 36.94
CA SER A 152 34.91 49.14 35.72
C SER A 152 33.79 50.03 35.18
N VAL A 153 32.52 49.62 35.29
CA VAL A 153 31.37 50.43 34.82
C VAL A 153 31.17 51.62 35.75
N THR A 154 31.23 51.39 37.06
CA THR A 154 31.15 52.46 38.07
C THR A 154 32.38 53.38 38.04
N GLN A 155 33.57 52.86 37.74
CA GLN A 155 34.77 53.67 37.49
C GLN A 155 34.67 54.46 36.18
N THR A 156 34.14 53.90 35.08
CA THR A 156 33.91 54.67 33.85
C THR A 156 32.86 55.76 34.04
N ASP A 157 31.80 55.50 34.81
CA ASP A 157 30.80 56.51 35.16
C ASP A 157 31.36 57.57 36.11
N ALA A 158 32.18 57.18 37.09
CA ALA A 158 32.88 58.10 37.98
C ALA A 158 33.94 58.95 37.25
N VAL A 159 34.65 58.36 36.28
CA VAL A 159 35.59 59.08 35.40
C VAL A 159 34.83 60.04 34.48
N MET A 160 33.69 59.63 33.91
CA MET A 160 32.82 60.52 33.14
C MET A 160 32.28 61.68 33.97
N MET A 161 31.86 61.43 35.22
CA MET A 161 31.42 62.47 36.15
C MET A 161 32.55 63.45 36.45
N LYS A 162 33.75 62.96 36.78
CA LYS A 162 34.93 63.83 37.01
C LYS A 162 35.31 64.62 35.75
N LEU A 163 35.19 64.03 34.57
CA LEU A 163 35.51 64.70 33.30
C LEU A 163 34.49 65.80 32.97
N LYS A 164 33.20 65.59 33.27
CA LYS A 164 32.16 66.63 33.20
C LYS A 164 32.39 67.74 34.22
N GLU A 165 32.85 67.42 35.43
CA GLU A 165 33.16 68.42 36.45
C GLU A 165 34.39 69.26 36.09
N LEU A 166 35.42 68.62 35.53
CA LEU A 166 36.62 69.28 35.03
C LEU A 166 36.33 70.17 33.81
N SER A 167 35.46 69.76 32.89
CA SER A 167 35.07 70.60 31.75
C SER A 167 34.27 71.83 32.19
N ALA A 168 33.41 71.71 33.21
CA ALA A 168 32.71 72.85 33.81
C ALA A 168 33.68 73.82 34.53
N LYS A 169 34.69 73.28 35.25
CA LYS A 169 35.75 74.08 35.90
C LYS A 169 36.68 74.78 34.89
N LEU A 170 37.03 74.12 33.79
CA LEU A 170 37.83 74.70 32.69
C LEU A 170 37.05 75.76 31.92
N GLY A 171 35.74 75.58 31.73
CA GLY A 171 34.85 76.62 31.20
C GLY A 171 34.77 77.88 32.07
N SER A 172 35.10 77.77 33.37
CA SER A 172 35.01 78.85 34.35
C SER A 172 36.37 79.53 34.64
N THR A 173 37.50 78.97 34.17
CA THR A 173 38.86 79.46 34.47
C THR A 173 39.57 80.16 33.31
N VAL A 174 38.96 80.24 32.13
CA VAL A 174 39.37 81.15 31.04
C VAL A 174 38.83 82.56 31.29
N GLY A 175 39.21 83.15 32.43
CA GLY A 175 38.75 84.46 32.86
C GLY A 175 39.69 85.23 33.81
N GLY A 176 40.93 84.77 34.03
CA GLY A 176 41.88 85.43 34.92
C GLY A 176 43.30 85.45 34.37
N LYS A 177 43.63 86.48 33.58
CA LYS A 177 45.01 86.77 33.17
C LYS A 177 45.84 87.22 34.38
N GLN A 178 47.02 86.64 34.54
CA GLN A 178 48.02 87.02 35.53
C GLN A 178 49.14 87.81 34.85
N LYS A 179 49.43 89.04 35.30
CA LYS A 179 50.67 89.82 35.05
C LYS A 179 50.70 90.96 36.09
N VAL A 180 51.32 90.78 37.26
CA VAL A 180 52.75 90.99 37.61
C VAL A 180 53.29 92.37 37.21
N GLU A 181 53.51 93.23 38.21
CA GLU A 181 54.52 94.30 38.22
C GLU A 181 54.99 94.55 39.67
N PHE A 182 56.30 94.81 39.85
CA PHE A 182 57.07 94.95 41.10
C PHE A 182 57.81 96.32 41.07
N PRO A 183 58.46 96.79 42.16
CA PRO A 183 58.19 98.06 42.84
C PRO A 183 59.12 99.23 42.47
N LEU A 184 58.65 100.46 42.71
CA LEU A 184 59.27 101.53 43.52
C LEU A 184 58.24 102.63 43.80
#